data_AF-A0A8H6ZZJ8-F1
#
_entry.id   AF-A0A8H6ZZJ8-F1
#
_cell.length_a   1.000
_cell.length_b   1.000
_cell.length_c   1.000
_cell.angle_alpha   90.00
_cell.angle_beta   90.00
_cell.angle_gamma   90.00
#
_symmetry.space_group_name_H-M   'P 1'
#
loop_
_entity.id
_entity.type
_entity.pdbx_description
1 polymer ?
#
loop_
_entity_poly.entity_id
_entity_poly.type
_entity_poly.pdbx_seq_one_letter_code
_entity_poly.pdbx_strand_id
1 'polypeptide(L)'
;MKSAPDVKGATQTVFNDAKRGAEMTGTLQFMAAELLGAIVHKNRKVKHEAHHDLESFVWVLMYVISRTSNERKGLLTEQHTWIKEHFVESFGHQSVKFIHISRRSCEPLAEDVYGDLLPQPMVALLVRLKKAVHAHFAPPPSQWVEE
;
A
#
# COMPACT_ATOMS: atom_id res chain seq x y z
N MET A 1 15.87 21.86 -40.60
CA MET A 1 15.88 21.72 -39.12
C MET A 1 14.47 21.97 -38.62
N LYS A 2 13.76 20.92 -38.17
CA LYS A 2 12.51 21.07 -37.43
C LYS A 2 12.80 20.76 -35.96
N SER A 3 12.60 21.75 -35.11
CA SER A 3 12.74 21.68 -33.66
C SER A 3 11.69 20.74 -33.07
N ALA A 4 12.12 19.83 -32.19
CA ALA A 4 11.23 19.01 -31.37
C ALA A 4 10.49 19.89 -30.35
N PRO A 5 9.21 19.63 -30.05
CA PRO A 5 8.55 20.30 -28.95
C PRO A 5 8.99 19.71 -27.60
N ASP A 6 9.19 20.66 -26.70
CA ASP A 6 9.59 20.60 -25.30
C ASP A 6 8.73 19.62 -24.47
N VAL A 7 9.40 18.69 -23.79
CA VAL A 7 8.78 17.77 -22.83
C VAL A 7 8.92 18.39 -21.44
N LYS A 8 7.98 19.23 -21.04
CA LYS A 8 7.76 19.58 -19.64
C LYS A 8 6.31 19.91 -19.37
N GLY A 9 5.84 19.42 -18.22
CA GLY A 9 4.79 20.08 -17.46
C GLY A 9 3.59 19.18 -17.24
N ALA A 10 3.55 18.62 -16.03
CA ALA A 10 2.40 18.08 -15.33
C ALA A 10 1.05 18.43 -15.99
N THR A 11 0.33 17.40 -16.45
CA THR A 11 -1.00 17.53 -17.01
C THR A 11 -1.93 18.13 -15.94
N GLN A 12 -2.35 19.37 -16.16
CA GLN A 12 -3.31 20.07 -15.32
C GLN A 12 -4.72 19.78 -15.87
N THR A 13 -5.55 19.09 -15.08
CA THR A 13 -6.93 18.78 -15.46
C THR A 13 -7.89 19.80 -14.83
N VAL A 14 -8.68 20.47 -15.68
CA VAL A 14 -9.71 21.45 -15.29
C VAL A 14 -11.06 20.73 -15.14
N PHE A 15 -11.77 21.02 -14.05
CA PHE A 15 -13.00 20.35 -13.62
C PHE A 15 -14.23 21.18 -14.01
N ASN A 16 -15.26 20.56 -14.61
CA ASN A 16 -16.60 21.14 -14.72
C ASN A 16 -17.68 20.12 -14.33
N ASP A 17 -18.49 20.53 -13.36
CA ASP A 17 -19.82 20.07 -12.91
C ASP A 17 -20.14 18.57 -12.81
N ALA A 18 -19.86 18.06 -11.60
CA ALA A 18 -20.68 17.17 -10.76
C ALA A 18 -21.60 16.14 -11.43
N LYS A 19 -20.99 15.15 -12.09
CA LYS A 19 -21.41 13.75 -12.04
C LYS A 19 -20.16 12.88 -12.03
N ARG A 20 -19.57 12.63 -10.85
CA ARG A 20 -18.17 12.15 -10.59
C ARG A 20 -17.39 13.24 -9.87
N GLY A 21 -16.43 12.82 -9.03
CA GLY A 21 -15.54 13.78 -8.35
C GLY A 21 -14.29 13.18 -7.67
N ALA A 22 -14.19 11.86 -7.58
CA ALA A 22 -12.90 11.19 -7.41
C ALA A 22 -12.90 10.00 -8.37
N GLU A 23 -12.10 10.09 -9.43
CA GLU A 23 -11.85 8.95 -10.31
C GLU A 23 -11.10 7.89 -9.49
N MET A 24 -11.82 6.95 -8.87
CA MET A 24 -11.23 5.77 -8.21
C MET A 24 -10.53 4.91 -9.26
N THR A 25 -9.29 5.26 -9.59
CA THR A 25 -8.49 4.64 -10.65
C THR A 25 -7.47 3.64 -10.09
N GLY A 26 -7.82 2.95 -8.99
CA GLY A 26 -7.01 1.86 -8.45
C GLY A 26 -7.87 0.81 -7.71
N THR A 27 -7.43 -0.45 -7.72
CA THR A 27 -7.97 -1.48 -6.83
C THR A 27 -7.67 -1.07 -5.39
N LEU A 28 -8.70 -0.76 -4.60
CA LEU A 28 -8.58 -0.21 -3.24
C LEU A 28 -7.55 -0.92 -2.36
N GLN A 29 -7.41 -2.25 -2.53
CA GLN A 29 -6.43 -3.08 -1.80
C GLN A 29 -4.98 -2.60 -1.93
N PHE A 30 -4.61 -2.00 -3.05
CA PHE A 30 -3.23 -1.61 -3.33
C PHE A 30 -3.03 -0.12 -3.21
N MET A 31 -4.05 0.65 -2.83
CA MET A 31 -3.93 2.09 -2.68
C MET A 31 -3.08 2.45 -1.46
N ALA A 32 -2.25 3.48 -1.59
CA ALA A 32 -1.46 4.01 -0.49
C ALA A 32 -2.34 4.48 0.68
N ALA A 33 -1.85 4.34 1.91
CA ALA A 33 -2.61 4.65 3.12
C ALA A 33 -3.05 6.12 3.18
N GLU A 34 -2.22 7.06 2.70
CA GLU A 34 -2.55 8.49 2.68
C GLU A 34 -3.76 8.79 1.79
N LEU A 35 -3.79 8.20 0.59
CA LEU A 35 -4.91 8.32 -0.35
C LEU A 35 -6.18 7.68 0.20
N LEU A 36 -6.07 6.50 0.83
CA LEU A 36 -7.18 5.85 1.52
C LEU A 36 -7.73 6.72 2.67
N GLY A 37 -6.83 7.34 3.45
CA GLY A 37 -7.20 8.27 4.52
C GLY A 37 -7.97 9.49 3.99
N ALA A 38 -7.55 10.05 2.84
CA ALA A 38 -8.27 11.14 2.20
C ALA A 38 -9.71 10.76 1.82
N ILE A 39 -9.92 9.55 1.30
CA ILE A 39 -11.25 9.01 0.99
C ILE A 39 -12.08 8.82 2.27
N VAL A 40 -11.49 8.25 3.32
CA VAL A 40 -12.18 8.00 4.61
C VAL A 40 -12.64 9.29 5.27
N HIS A 41 -11.79 10.33 5.25
CA HIS A 41 -12.06 11.59 5.96
C HIS A 41 -12.80 12.64 5.12
N LYS A 42 -13.06 12.37 3.82
CA LYS A 42 -13.86 13.17 2.87
C LYS A 42 -13.51 14.66 2.71
N ASN A 43 -12.47 15.16 3.38
CA ASN A 43 -12.13 16.59 3.49
C ASN A 43 -10.65 16.90 3.20
N ARG A 44 -9.86 15.93 2.75
CA ARG A 44 -8.46 16.15 2.36
C ARG A 44 -8.29 15.94 0.86
N LYS A 45 -7.72 16.93 0.18
CA LYS A 45 -7.15 16.75 -1.16
C LYS A 45 -5.70 16.35 -0.98
N VAL A 46 -5.36 15.11 -1.34
CA VAL A 46 -3.98 14.63 -1.36
C VAL A 46 -3.52 14.65 -2.81
N LYS A 47 -2.36 15.25 -3.06
CA LYS A 47 -1.73 15.22 -4.37
C LYS A 47 -1.09 13.85 -4.55
N HIS A 48 -1.33 13.20 -5.69
CA HIS A 48 -0.66 11.93 -5.99
C HIS A 48 0.83 12.19 -6.28
N GLU A 49 1.72 11.42 -5.66
CA GLU A 49 3.17 11.55 -5.76
C GLU A 49 3.81 10.15 -5.84
N ALA A 50 5.10 10.09 -6.18
CA ALA A 50 5.81 8.85 -6.47
C ALA A 50 5.83 7.87 -5.27
N HIS A 51 5.80 8.35 -4.03
CA HIS A 51 5.75 7.46 -2.86
C HIS A 51 4.45 6.66 -2.78
N HIS A 52 3.34 7.17 -3.31
CA HIS A 52 2.10 6.40 -3.38
C HIS A 52 2.24 5.20 -4.31
N ASP A 53 2.88 5.36 -5.46
CA ASP A 53 3.12 4.26 -6.41
C ASP A 53 4.07 3.22 -5.84
N LEU A 54 5.10 3.66 -5.09
CA LEU A 54 6.02 2.77 -4.38
C LEU A 54 5.31 1.99 -3.26
N GLU A 55 4.45 2.62 -2.48
CA GLU A 55 3.65 1.94 -1.46
C GLU A 55 2.69 0.93 -2.10
N SER A 56 2.04 1.31 -3.19
CA SER A 56 1.20 0.40 -3.99
C SER A 56 1.97 -0.83 -4.50
N PHE A 57 3.20 -0.64 -4.98
CA PHE A 57 4.07 -1.74 -5.39
C PHE A 57 4.36 -2.71 -4.24
N VAL A 58 4.60 -2.19 -3.02
CA VAL A 58 4.78 -3.03 -1.82
C VAL A 58 3.52 -3.85 -1.53
N TRP A 59 2.33 -3.25 -1.63
CA TRP A 59 1.07 -3.98 -1.41
C TRP A 59 0.80 -5.05 -2.45
N VAL A 60 1.18 -4.83 -3.71
CA VAL A 60 1.10 -5.86 -4.75
C VAL A 60 2.09 -6.99 -4.47
N LEU A 61 3.34 -6.68 -4.08
CA LEU A 61 4.32 -7.69 -3.70
C LEU A 61 3.81 -8.57 -2.56
N MET A 62 3.24 -7.96 -1.51
CA MET A 62 2.67 -8.72 -0.39
C MET A 62 1.49 -9.56 -0.83
N TYR A 63 0.57 -9.05 -1.64
CA TYR A 63 -0.53 -9.85 -2.17
C TYR A 63 -0.04 -11.11 -2.90
N VAL A 64 1.00 -10.99 -3.73
CA VAL A 64 1.59 -12.13 -4.44
C VAL A 64 2.17 -13.14 -3.45
N ILE A 65 2.94 -12.69 -2.46
CA ILE A 65 3.53 -13.56 -1.43
C ILE A 65 2.43 -14.26 -0.62
N SER A 66 1.45 -13.52 -0.11
CA SER A 66 0.37 -14.05 0.71
C SER A 66 -0.47 -15.05 -0.07
N ARG A 67 -0.84 -14.72 -1.31
CA ARG A 67 -1.68 -15.58 -2.14
C ARG A 67 -0.97 -16.86 -2.54
N THR A 68 0.28 -16.77 -2.98
CA THR A 68 1.06 -17.96 -3.35
C THR A 68 1.34 -18.86 -2.15
N SER A 69 1.58 -18.27 -0.97
CA SER A 69 1.74 -19.01 0.29
C SER A 69 0.44 -19.71 0.70
N ASN A 70 -0.70 -19.03 0.58
CA ASN A 70 -2.02 -19.60 0.90
C ASN A 70 -2.44 -20.73 -0.06
N GLU A 71 -1.97 -20.71 -1.30
CA GLU A 71 -2.23 -21.77 -2.29
C GLU A 71 -1.20 -22.92 -2.23
N ARG A 72 -0.19 -22.82 -1.35
CA ARG A 72 0.89 -23.80 -1.24
C ARG A 72 0.40 -25.12 -0.66
N LYS A 73 0.71 -26.22 -1.37
CA LYS A 73 0.41 -27.58 -0.93
C LYS A 73 1.50 -28.13 -0.02
N GLY A 74 1.14 -29.08 0.85
CA GLY A 74 2.08 -29.78 1.72
C GLY A 74 2.48 -29.03 3.00
N LEU A 75 1.78 -27.93 3.32
CA LEU A 75 1.91 -27.26 4.60
C LEU A 75 1.21 -28.05 5.71
N LEU A 76 1.71 -27.91 6.94
CA LEU A 76 0.98 -28.37 8.12
C LEU A 76 -0.34 -27.61 8.24
N THR A 77 -1.39 -28.27 8.75
CA THR A 77 -2.73 -27.68 8.87
C THR A 77 -2.70 -26.35 9.62
N GLU A 78 -1.95 -26.27 10.71
CA GLU A 78 -1.82 -25.05 11.51
C GLU A 78 -1.16 -23.91 10.72
N GLN A 79 -0.05 -24.18 10.03
CA GLN A 79 0.63 -23.20 9.17
C GLN A 79 -0.30 -22.69 8.06
N HIS A 80 -1.03 -23.59 7.41
CA HIS A 80 -1.97 -23.22 6.37
C HIS A 80 -3.13 -22.36 6.91
N THR A 81 -3.66 -22.68 8.09
CA THR A 81 -4.69 -21.86 8.76
C THR A 81 -4.17 -20.46 9.04
N TRP A 82 -2.99 -20.33 9.66
CA TRP A 82 -2.37 -19.05 9.97
C TRP A 82 -2.17 -18.18 8.72
N ILE A 83 -1.60 -18.73 7.64
CA ILE A 83 -1.37 -18.00 6.39
C ILE A 83 -2.70 -17.56 5.76
N LYS A 84 -3.72 -18.41 5.82
CA LYS A 84 -5.04 -18.12 5.29
C LYS A 84 -5.73 -16.99 6.07
N GLU A 85 -5.69 -17.04 7.39
CA GLU A 85 -6.24 -15.98 8.25
C GLU A 85 -5.55 -14.66 7.96
N HIS A 86 -4.21 -14.65 7.96
CA HIS A 86 -3.43 -13.46 7.64
C HIS A 86 -3.73 -12.91 6.23
N PHE A 87 -3.89 -13.76 5.22
CA PHE A 87 -4.29 -13.33 3.88
C PHE A 87 -5.68 -12.64 3.89
N VAL A 88 -6.65 -13.21 4.59
CA VAL A 88 -8.01 -12.67 4.68
C VAL A 88 -8.02 -11.34 5.44
N GLU A 89 -7.26 -11.21 6.51
CA GLU A 89 -7.09 -9.96 7.27
C GLU A 89 -6.39 -8.89 6.44
N SER A 90 -5.35 -9.25 5.70
CA SER A 90 -4.57 -8.30 4.89
C SER A 90 -5.26 -7.86 3.59
N PHE A 91 -6.03 -8.74 2.94
CA PHE A 91 -6.55 -8.53 1.57
C PHE A 91 -8.01 -8.96 1.35
N GLY A 92 -8.71 -9.45 2.37
CA GLY A 92 -10.12 -9.86 2.27
C GLY A 92 -11.12 -8.74 2.51
N HIS A 93 -10.71 -7.60 3.08
CA HIS A 93 -11.60 -6.49 3.42
C HIS A 93 -12.08 -5.71 2.20
N GLN A 94 -13.37 -5.43 2.07
CA GLN A 94 -13.90 -4.60 0.98
C GLN A 94 -14.12 -3.13 1.37
N SER A 95 -14.05 -2.82 2.67
CA SER A 95 -14.27 -1.46 3.18
C SER A 95 -12.97 -0.64 3.14
N VAL A 96 -13.04 0.54 2.52
CA VAL A 96 -11.93 1.52 2.48
C VAL A 96 -11.36 1.78 3.88
N LYS A 97 -12.22 1.86 4.91
CA LYS A 97 -11.79 2.09 6.30
C LYS A 97 -10.90 0.96 6.83
N PHE A 98 -11.28 -0.30 6.58
CA PHE A 98 -10.49 -1.44 7.06
C PHE A 98 -9.20 -1.62 6.25
N ILE A 99 -9.26 -1.38 4.94
CA ILE A 99 -8.05 -1.38 4.10
C ILE A 99 -7.08 -0.29 4.61
N HIS A 100 -7.56 0.93 4.87
CA HIS A 100 -6.74 2.01 5.44
C HIS A 100 -6.07 1.61 6.76
N ILE A 101 -6.80 0.96 7.67
CA ILE A 101 -6.25 0.48 8.94
C ILE A 101 -5.14 -0.56 8.70
N SER A 102 -5.37 -1.55 7.82
CA SER A 102 -4.39 -2.59 7.47
C SER A 102 -3.12 -2.00 6.85
N ARG A 103 -3.23 -1.02 5.94
CA ARG A 103 -2.03 -0.36 5.36
C ARG A 103 -1.25 0.44 6.39
N ARG A 104 -1.94 1.15 7.29
CA ARG A 104 -1.29 1.90 8.37
C ARG A 104 -0.63 1.01 9.42
N SER A 105 -1.19 -0.14 9.74
CA SER A 105 -0.59 -1.07 10.71
C SER A 105 0.65 -1.76 10.16
N CYS A 106 0.86 -1.73 8.84
CA CYS A 106 1.89 -2.51 8.14
C CYS A 106 1.77 -4.03 8.44
N GLU A 107 0.60 -4.49 8.87
CA GLU A 107 0.33 -5.88 9.20
C GLU A 107 0.57 -6.83 8.01
N PRO A 108 0.19 -6.49 6.76
CA PRO A 108 0.51 -7.33 5.59
C PRO A 108 2.00 -7.58 5.34
N LEU A 109 2.90 -6.83 6.01
CA LEU A 109 4.35 -7.01 5.93
C LEU A 109 4.91 -7.86 7.08
N ALA A 110 4.07 -8.59 7.82
CA ALA A 110 4.46 -9.50 8.89
C ALA A 110 5.39 -10.61 8.39
N GLU A 111 6.69 -10.42 8.60
CA GLU A 111 7.76 -11.27 8.11
C GLU A 111 7.78 -12.66 8.76
N ASP A 112 7.31 -12.75 10.00
CA ASP A 112 7.21 -13.95 10.81
C ASP A 112 6.20 -14.95 10.24
N VAL A 113 5.13 -14.45 9.60
CA VAL A 113 4.14 -15.31 8.92
C VAL A 113 4.75 -16.06 7.74
N TYR A 114 5.74 -15.45 7.07
CA TYR A 114 6.32 -15.98 5.83
C TYR A 114 7.73 -16.53 5.97
N GLY A 115 8.34 -16.43 7.16
CA GLY A 115 9.77 -16.66 7.39
C GLY A 115 10.26 -18.02 6.88
N ASP A 116 9.52 -19.09 7.18
CA ASP A 116 9.87 -20.46 6.77
C ASP A 116 9.49 -20.78 5.32
N LEU A 117 8.69 -19.91 4.69
CA LEU A 117 8.15 -20.13 3.34
C LEU A 117 8.99 -19.43 2.26
N LEU A 118 9.68 -18.37 2.63
CA LEU A 118 10.43 -17.51 1.72
C LEU A 118 11.94 -17.71 1.86
N PRO A 119 12.71 -17.52 0.78
CA PRO A 119 14.15 -17.41 0.87
C PRO A 119 14.57 -16.25 1.79
N GLN A 120 15.66 -16.43 2.54
CA GLN A 120 16.18 -15.42 3.47
C GLN A 120 16.35 -14.01 2.88
N PRO A 121 16.82 -13.83 1.62
CA PRO A 121 16.87 -12.49 1.01
C PRO A 121 15.50 -11.82 0.90
N MET A 122 14.42 -12.59 0.67
CA MET A 122 13.06 -12.06 0.61
C MET A 122 12.57 -11.66 1.99
N VAL A 123 12.81 -12.48 3.03
CA VAL A 123 12.48 -12.13 4.42
C VAL A 123 13.20 -10.83 4.83
N ALA A 124 14.49 -10.71 4.51
CA ALA A 124 15.26 -9.50 4.78
C ALA A 124 14.73 -8.27 4.03
N LEU A 125 14.23 -8.44 2.80
CA LEU A 125 13.55 -7.39 2.05
C LEU A 125 12.26 -6.96 2.75
N LEU A 126 11.41 -7.90 3.21
CA LEU A 126 10.17 -7.59 3.91
C LEU A 126 10.41 -6.77 5.18
N VAL A 127 11.39 -7.16 5.99
CA VAL A 127 11.79 -6.41 7.20
C VAL A 127 12.18 -4.97 6.86
N ARG A 128 12.96 -4.78 5.78
CA ARG A 128 13.38 -3.43 5.34
C ARG A 128 12.22 -2.61 4.81
N LEU A 129 11.32 -3.22 4.03
CA LEU A 129 10.12 -2.56 3.51
C LEU A 129 9.18 -2.16 4.64
N LYS A 130 8.90 -3.05 5.61
CA LYS A 130 8.11 -2.77 6.81
C LYS A 130 8.66 -1.57 7.56
N LYS A 131 9.97 -1.53 7.80
CA LYS A 131 10.62 -0.39 8.46
C LYS A 131 10.47 0.90 7.65
N ALA A 132 10.67 0.86 6.34
CA ALA A 132 10.57 2.04 5.48
C ALA A 132 9.14 2.60 5.40
N VAL A 133 8.15 1.73 5.21
CA VAL A 133 6.73 2.09 5.16
C VAL A 133 6.26 2.59 6.53
N HIS A 134 6.63 1.91 7.62
CA HIS A 134 6.29 2.38 8.97
C HIS A 134 6.93 3.74 9.29
N ALA A 135 8.17 3.98 8.89
CA ALA A 135 8.84 5.27 9.07
C ALA A 135 8.13 6.42 8.33
N HIS A 136 7.47 6.12 7.20
CA HIS A 136 6.65 7.09 6.47
C HIS A 136 5.37 7.49 7.26
N PHE A 137 4.85 6.60 8.10
CA PHE A 137 3.68 6.86 8.95
C PHE A 137 4.01 7.36 10.35
N ALA A 138 5.27 7.25 10.77
CA ALA A 138 5.71 7.86 12.02
C ALA A 138 5.51 9.38 11.93
N PRO A 139 5.03 10.03 13.00
CA PRO A 139 5.06 11.49 13.03
C PRO A 139 6.50 11.94 12.77
N PRO A 140 6.72 13.01 11.98
CA PRO A 140 8.06 13.54 11.82
C PRO A 140 8.67 13.75 13.22
N PRO A 141 9.98 13.49 13.42
CA PRO A 141 10.65 13.84 14.67
C PRO A 141 10.25 15.26 15.05
N SER A 142 9.94 15.50 16.33
CA SER A 142 9.40 16.74 16.89
C SER A 142 10.33 17.95 16.68
N GLN A 143 10.48 18.38 15.44
CA GLN A 143 11.36 19.46 14.97
C GLN A 143 10.59 20.54 14.19
N TRP A 144 9.28 20.63 14.38
CA TRP A 144 8.55 21.88 14.11
C TRP A 144 8.06 22.44 15.43
N VAL A 145 9.03 22.91 16.23
CA VAL A 145 8.80 23.91 17.28
C VAL A 145 9.09 25.26 16.62
N GLU A 146 8.05 26.08 16.57
CA GLU A 146 8.00 27.55 16.43
C GLU A 146 8.73 28.21 15.25
N GLU A 147 7.94 28.92 14.43
CA GLU A 147 8.01 30.40 14.32
C GLU A 147 6.59 30.98 14.26
#